data_AF-A0A453IMX0-F1
#
_entry.id   AF-A0A453IMX0-F1
#
_cell.length_a   1.000
_cell.length_b   1.000
_cell.length_c   1.000
_cell.angle_alpha   90.00
_cell.angle_beta   90.00
_cell.angle_gamma   90.00
#
_symmetry.space_group_name_H-M   'P 1'
#
loop_
_entity.id
_entity.type
_entity.pdbx_description
1 polymer ?
#
loop_
_entity_poly.entity_id
_entity_poly.type
_entity_poly.pdbx_seq_one_letter_code
_entity_poly.pdbx_strand_id
1 'polypeptide(L)'
;MTCTFDLSSLLLSGSLLHFLLSFSEYILFCQWFLRDLTGMLGGILFAFYQGSNLDSNAKMWRLVADFMNDLGMLMDLLSPLFPSSLIIIMCLGSLSRSFTGVASGATRAALTQHFALANNAADISAKVPLNDLNILSV
;
A
#
# COMPACT_ATOMS: atom_id res chain seq x y z
N MET A 1 -54.20 -26.93 -13.59
CA MET A 1 -53.03 -26.63 -12.75
C MET A 1 -52.30 -25.46 -13.38
N THR A 2 -52.77 -24.24 -13.12
CA THR A 2 -52.09 -23.03 -13.57
C THR A 2 -50.94 -22.75 -12.61
N CYS A 3 -49.72 -23.02 -13.07
CA CYS A 3 -48.49 -22.57 -12.41
C CYS A 3 -48.39 -21.06 -12.57
N THR A 4 -49.06 -20.30 -11.71
CA THR A 4 -48.66 -18.91 -11.44
C THR A 4 -47.39 -19.00 -10.59
N PHE A 5 -46.25 -19.23 -11.22
CA PHE A 5 -44.96 -18.86 -10.64
C PHE A 5 -45.04 -17.37 -10.37
N ASP A 6 -45.06 -17.03 -9.09
CA ASP A 6 -45.45 -15.73 -8.56
C ASP A 6 -44.38 -14.69 -8.96
N LEU A 7 -44.57 -14.05 -10.12
CA LEU A 7 -43.65 -13.10 -10.75
C LEU A 7 -43.24 -11.97 -9.79
N SER A 8 -44.15 -11.60 -8.88
CA SER A 8 -43.96 -10.63 -7.79
C SER A 8 -42.89 -11.09 -6.80
N SER A 9 -42.88 -12.37 -6.42
CA SER A 9 -41.89 -12.95 -5.51
C SER A 9 -40.50 -13.07 -6.15
N LEU A 10 -40.45 -13.31 -7.47
CA LEU A 10 -39.21 -13.35 -8.26
C LEU A 10 -38.62 -11.94 -8.44
N LEU A 11 -39.46 -10.94 -8.69
CA LEU A 11 -39.09 -9.51 -8.74
C LEU A 11 -38.61 -8.99 -7.39
N LEU A 12 -39.26 -9.40 -6.29
CA LEU A 12 -38.85 -9.04 -4.93
C LEU A 12 -37.50 -9.68 -4.57
N SER A 13 -37.30 -10.96 -4.94
CA SER A 13 -36.03 -11.68 -4.79
C SER A 13 -34.90 -11.03 -5.58
N GLY A 14 -35.13 -10.69 -6.86
CA GLY A 14 -34.13 -10.02 -7.70
C GLY A 14 -33.75 -8.62 -7.20
N SER A 15 -34.73 -7.86 -6.72
CA SER A 15 -34.51 -6.51 -6.17
C SER A 15 -33.71 -6.55 -4.86
N LEU A 16 -33.98 -7.53 -4.00
CA LEU A 16 -33.25 -7.74 -2.74
C LEU A 16 -31.83 -8.23 -3.01
N LEU A 17 -31.63 -9.11 -4.00
CA LEU A 17 -30.31 -9.60 -4.40
C LEU A 17 -29.46 -8.46 -5.00
N HIS A 18 -30.03 -7.59 -5.82
CA HIS A 18 -29.35 -6.40 -6.35
C HIS A 18 -29.00 -5.40 -5.23
N PHE A 19 -29.90 -5.21 -4.25
CA PHE A 19 -29.63 -4.38 -3.08
C PHE A 19 -28.49 -4.93 -2.22
N LEU A 20 -28.46 -6.25 -1.98
CA LEU A 20 -27.38 -6.92 -1.25
C LEU A 20 -26.03 -6.87 -2.00
N LEU A 21 -26.04 -7.00 -3.33
CA LEU A 21 -24.83 -6.86 -4.16
C LEU A 21 -24.29 -5.42 -4.11
N SER A 22 -25.14 -4.40 -4.27
CA SER A 22 -24.73 -3.00 -4.09
C SER A 22 -24.16 -2.72 -2.70
N PHE A 23 -24.72 -3.33 -1.65
CA PHE A 23 -24.21 -3.18 -0.29
C PHE A 23 -22.82 -3.81 -0.13
N SER A 24 -22.58 -4.97 -0.73
CA SER A 24 -21.26 -5.63 -0.71
C SER A 24 -20.20 -4.84 -1.48
N GLU A 25 -20.54 -4.29 -2.65
CA GLU A 25 -19.64 -3.46 -3.45
C GLU A 25 -19.23 -2.18 -2.71
N TYR A 26 -20.16 -1.57 -1.98
CA TYR A 26 -19.89 -0.41 -1.13
C TYR A 26 -18.86 -0.72 -0.03
N ILE A 27 -19.01 -1.86 0.67
CA ILE A 27 -18.08 -2.26 1.73
C ILE A 27 -16.67 -2.47 1.17
N LEU A 28 -16.55 -3.16 0.03
CA LEU A 28 -15.28 -3.35 -0.65
C LEU A 28 -14.66 -2.00 -1.02
N PHE A 29 -15.43 -1.12 -1.67
CA PHE A 29 -14.96 0.22 -2.02
C PHE A 29 -14.43 0.99 -0.80
N CYS A 30 -15.19 1.03 0.30
CA CYS A 30 -14.77 1.69 1.54
C CYS A 30 -13.48 1.10 2.10
N GLN A 31 -13.32 -0.22 2.06
CA GLN A 31 -12.12 -0.89 2.55
C GLN A 31 -10.89 -0.53 1.71
N TRP A 32 -10.98 -0.60 0.38
CA TRP A 32 -9.89 -0.22 -0.51
C TRP A 32 -9.56 1.27 -0.36
N PHE A 33 -10.59 2.13 -0.33
CA PHE A 33 -10.43 3.57 -0.14
C PHE A 33 -9.75 3.93 1.18
N LEU A 34 -10.20 3.37 2.31
CA LEU A 34 -9.60 3.64 3.62
C LEU A 34 -8.15 3.18 3.69
N ARG A 35 -7.84 2.00 3.14
CA ARG A 35 -6.49 1.47 3.12
C ARG A 35 -5.54 2.36 2.31
N ASP A 36 -5.97 2.82 1.14
CA ASP A 36 -5.16 3.65 0.26
C ASP A 36 -5.00 5.07 0.83
N LEU A 37 -6.08 5.65 1.37
CA LEU A 37 -6.05 6.94 2.05
C LEU A 37 -5.10 6.92 3.26
N THR A 38 -5.22 5.89 4.11
CA THR A 38 -4.39 5.77 5.32
C THR A 38 -2.91 5.63 4.94
N GLY A 39 -2.59 4.80 3.94
CA GLY A 39 -1.23 4.65 3.43
C GLY A 39 -0.64 5.97 2.93
N MET A 40 -1.38 6.69 2.08
CA MET A 40 -0.93 7.99 1.55
C MET A 40 -0.74 9.03 2.65
N LEU A 41 -1.72 9.18 3.54
CA LEU A 41 -1.63 10.13 4.65
C LEU A 41 -0.47 9.81 5.59
N GLY A 42 -0.26 8.53 5.92
CA GLY A 42 0.86 8.13 6.78
C GLY A 42 2.22 8.42 6.17
N GLY A 43 2.40 8.16 4.87
CA GLY A 43 3.64 8.48 4.15
C GLY A 43 3.91 9.99 4.12
N ILE A 44 2.87 10.78 3.82
CA ILE A 44 2.97 12.24 3.79
C ILE A 44 3.33 12.78 5.18
N LEU A 45 2.59 12.39 6.22
CA LEU A 45 2.84 12.84 7.60
C LEU A 45 4.24 12.46 8.07
N PHE A 46 4.69 11.24 7.76
CA PHE A 46 6.04 10.79 8.10
C PHE A 46 7.12 11.60 7.38
N ALA A 47 6.96 11.85 6.08
CA ALA A 47 7.89 12.67 5.31
C ALA A 47 7.99 14.09 5.87
N PHE A 48 6.86 14.70 6.26
CA PHE A 48 6.85 16.03 6.87
C PHE A 48 7.50 16.04 8.25
N TYR A 49 7.21 15.06 9.11
CA TYR A 49 7.70 15.03 10.48
C TYR A 49 9.19 14.69 10.56
N GLN A 50 9.64 13.72 9.76
CA GLN A 50 10.96 13.12 9.90
C GLN A 50 11.93 13.46 8.76
N GLY A 51 11.47 14.16 7.72
CA GLY A 51 12.25 14.49 6.52
C GLY A 51 13.63 15.07 6.80
N SER A 52 13.77 15.95 7.80
CA SER A 52 15.05 16.58 8.14
C SER A 52 16.07 15.63 8.79
N ASN A 53 15.62 14.53 9.39
CA ASN A 53 16.46 13.60 10.13
C ASN A 53 16.86 12.35 9.32
N LEU A 54 16.22 12.13 8.17
CA LEU A 54 16.46 10.96 7.30
C LEU A 54 17.89 10.94 6.74
N ASP A 55 18.45 12.11 6.41
CA ASP A 55 19.82 12.22 5.87
C ASP A 55 20.93 12.01 6.91
N SER A 56 20.64 12.26 8.20
CA SER A 56 21.68 12.24 9.24
C SER A 56 22.23 10.84 9.54
N ASN A 57 21.41 9.79 9.35
CA ASN A 57 21.73 8.41 9.74
C ASN A 57 21.12 7.39 8.77
N ALA A 58 21.49 7.48 7.49
CA ALA A 58 21.02 6.60 6.40
C ALA A 58 21.06 5.09 6.75
N LYS A 59 22.08 4.63 7.48
CA LYS A 59 22.23 3.22 7.87
C LYS A 59 21.15 2.74 8.83
N MET A 60 20.76 3.57 9.80
CA MET A 60 19.72 3.24 10.78
C MET A 60 18.33 3.29 10.12
N TRP A 61 18.07 4.31 9.30
CA TRP A 61 16.79 4.41 8.59
C TRP A 61 16.56 3.27 7.61
N ARG A 62 17.61 2.71 7.02
CA ARG A 62 17.50 1.49 6.21
C ARG A 62 17.02 0.29 7.02
N LEU A 63 17.59 0.07 8.21
CA LEU A 63 17.18 -1.01 9.10
C LEU A 63 15.71 -0.84 9.55
N VAL A 64 15.30 0.40 9.86
CA VAL A 64 13.90 0.69 10.22
C VAL A 64 12.97 0.44 9.04
N ALA A 65 13.38 0.79 7.81
CA ALA A 65 12.60 0.53 6.61
C ALA A 65 12.44 -0.99 6.39
N ASP A 66 13.51 -1.77 6.50
CA ASP A 66 13.46 -3.22 6.34
C ASP A 66 12.55 -3.86 7.42
N PHE A 67 12.64 -3.41 8.68
CA PHE A 67 11.75 -3.86 9.76
C PHE A 67 10.27 -3.53 9.52
N MET A 68 9.96 -2.31 9.06
CA MET A 68 8.59 -1.90 8.73
C MET A 68 8.06 -2.64 7.50
N ASN A 69 8.93 -2.98 6.55
CA ASN A 69 8.54 -3.81 5.41
C ASN A 69 8.12 -5.21 5.88
N ASP A 70 8.90 -5.84 6.75
CA ASP A 70 8.60 -7.15 7.33
C ASP A 70 7.30 -7.11 8.15
N LEU A 71 7.06 -6.03 8.90
CA LEU A 71 5.80 -5.82 9.61
C LEU A 71 4.61 -5.73 8.64
N GLY A 72 4.78 -5.03 7.51
CA GLY A 72 3.76 -4.95 6.46
C GLY A 72 3.42 -6.33 5.89
N MET A 73 4.44 -7.13 5.57
CA MET A 73 4.26 -8.51 5.08
C MET A 73 3.63 -9.41 6.15
N LEU A 74 3.98 -9.24 7.42
CA LEU A 74 3.36 -9.95 8.54
C LEU A 74 1.86 -9.62 8.63
N MET A 75 1.49 -8.35 8.48
CA MET A 75 0.07 -7.95 8.49
C MET A 75 -0.69 -8.55 7.30
N ASP A 76 -0.08 -8.62 6.12
CA ASP A 76 -0.70 -9.29 4.96
C ASP A 76 -0.90 -10.80 5.22
N LEU A 77 0.04 -11.45 5.91
CA LEU A 77 -0.09 -12.85 6.34
C LEU A 77 -1.15 -13.06 7.41
N LEU A 78 -1.36 -12.08 8.30
CA LEU A 78 -2.39 -12.10 9.35
C LEU A 78 -3.79 -11.77 8.82
N SER A 79 -3.90 -11.09 7.67
CA SER A 79 -5.17 -10.70 7.05
C SER A 79 -6.19 -11.85 6.90
N PRO A 80 -5.83 -13.06 6.43
CA PRO A 80 -6.79 -14.17 6.32
C PRO A 80 -7.16 -14.80 7.66
N LEU A 81 -6.35 -14.63 8.72
CA LEU A 81 -6.58 -15.25 10.03
C LEU A 81 -7.65 -14.50 10.86
N PHE A 82 -7.85 -13.20 10.60
CA PHE A 82 -8.73 -12.34 11.39
C PHE A 82 -9.71 -11.54 10.52
N PRO A 83 -10.77 -12.17 9.99
CA PRO A 83 -11.74 -11.50 9.12
C PRO A 83 -12.49 -10.34 9.81
N SER A 84 -12.66 -10.38 11.14
CA SER A 84 -13.33 -9.33 11.91
C SER A 84 -12.52 -8.04 12.05
N SER A 85 -11.19 -8.09 11.91
CA SER A 85 -10.29 -6.94 12.06
C SER A 85 -9.51 -6.61 10.79
N LEU A 86 -9.96 -7.16 9.66
CA LEU A 86 -9.27 -7.12 8.38
C LEU A 86 -8.97 -5.68 7.92
N ILE A 87 -9.93 -4.76 8.05
CA ILE A 87 -9.75 -3.35 7.66
C ILE A 87 -8.60 -2.70 8.44
N ILE A 88 -8.52 -2.95 9.75
CA ILE A 88 -7.47 -2.37 10.61
C ILE A 88 -6.10 -2.95 10.21
N ILE A 89 -6.03 -4.27 10.01
CA ILE A 89 -4.80 -4.97 9.63
C ILE A 89 -4.31 -4.47 8.26
N MET A 90 -5.21 -4.34 7.28
CA MET A 90 -4.85 -3.82 5.95
C MET A 90 -4.42 -2.36 5.99
N CYS A 91 -5.08 -1.50 6.77
CA CYS A 91 -4.65 -0.13 6.96
C CYS A 91 -3.26 -0.04 7.61
N LEU A 92 -3.00 -0.87 8.62
CA LEU A 92 -1.69 -0.92 9.28
C LEU A 92 -0.59 -1.43 8.35
N GLY A 93 -0.88 -2.47 7.55
CA GLY A 93 0.03 -2.95 6.50
C GLY A 93 0.33 -1.89 5.44
N SER A 94 -0.70 -1.17 4.98
CA SER A 94 -0.57 -0.06 4.02
C SER A 94 0.27 1.10 4.58
N LEU A 95 0.04 1.47 5.85
CA LEU A 95 0.86 2.44 6.56
C LEU A 95 2.33 2.03 6.63
N SER A 96 2.59 0.78 7.03
CA SER A 96 3.94 0.23 7.17
C SER A 96 4.70 0.24 5.85
N ARG A 97 4.03 -0.13 4.74
CA ARG A 97 4.61 -0.10 3.39
C ARG A 97 4.85 1.32 2.89
N SER A 98 3.92 2.24 3.16
CA SER A 98 4.08 3.66 2.82
C SER A 98 5.27 4.29 3.55
N PHE A 99 5.40 4.03 4.85
CA PHE A 99 6.55 4.44 5.67
C PHE A 99 7.85 3.91 5.08
N THR A 100 7.89 2.60 4.80
CA THR A 100 9.04 1.92 4.21
C THR A 100 9.44 2.57 2.89
N GLY A 101 8.47 2.88 2.03
CA GLY A 101 8.70 3.54 0.75
C GLY A 101 9.39 4.89 0.91
N VAL A 102 8.91 5.72 1.83
CA VAL A 102 9.51 7.03 2.13
C VAL A 102 10.91 6.89 2.72
N ALA A 103 11.09 6.06 3.76
CA ALA A 103 12.37 5.87 4.42
C ALA A 103 13.43 5.25 3.50
N SER A 104 13.07 4.22 2.72
CA SER A 104 13.94 3.56 1.74
C SER A 104 14.30 4.51 0.59
N GLY A 105 13.32 5.27 0.09
CA GLY A 105 13.53 6.28 -0.96
C GLY A 105 14.49 7.39 -0.52
N ALA A 106 14.25 7.97 0.66
CA ALA A 106 15.12 8.99 1.24
C ALA A 106 16.54 8.46 1.48
N THR A 107 16.68 7.26 2.04
CA THR A 107 17.99 6.63 2.26
C THR A 107 18.73 6.40 0.96
N ARG A 108 18.05 5.92 -0.09
CA ARG A 108 18.65 5.72 -1.42
C ARG A 108 19.08 7.05 -2.03
N ALA A 109 18.28 8.10 -1.89
CA ALA A 109 18.65 9.45 -2.34
C ALA A 109 19.89 9.97 -1.60
N ALA A 110 19.91 9.87 -0.26
CA ALA A 110 21.05 10.27 0.57
C ALA A 110 22.35 9.53 0.20
N LEU A 111 22.28 8.21 0.00
CA LEU A 111 23.42 7.39 -0.44
C LEU A 111 23.89 7.80 -1.83
N THR A 112 22.96 8.07 -2.75
CA THR A 112 23.30 8.51 -4.12
C THR A 112 24.00 9.86 -4.10
N GLN A 113 23.53 10.80 -3.28
CA GLN A 113 24.20 12.10 -3.10
C GLN A 113 25.57 11.95 -2.44
N HIS A 114 25.71 11.07 -1.45
CA HIS A 114 26.98 10.83 -0.76
C HIS A 114 28.05 10.23 -1.68
N PHE A 115 27.67 9.37 -2.63
CA PHE A 115 28.60 8.75 -3.58
C PHE A 115 28.65 9.44 -4.95
N ALA A 116 27.88 10.51 -5.16
CA ALA A 116 27.92 11.27 -6.40
C ALA A 116 29.25 12.01 -6.55
N LEU A 117 29.82 11.95 -7.74
CA LEU A 117 31.02 12.69 -8.11
C LEU A 117 30.63 13.75 -9.14
N ALA A 118 31.03 15.00 -8.90
CA ALA A 118 30.75 16.12 -9.82
C ALA A 118 29.25 16.37 -10.11
N ASN A 119 28.40 16.37 -9.07
CA ASN A 119 26.94 16.62 -9.17
C ASN A 119 26.17 15.66 -10.09
N ASN A 120 26.72 14.47 -10.37
CA ASN A 120 26.10 13.47 -11.24
C ASN A 120 25.04 12.59 -10.56
N ALA A 121 24.57 12.95 -9.35
CA ALA A 121 23.61 12.15 -8.58
C ALA A 121 22.32 11.83 -9.36
N ALA A 122 21.84 12.78 -10.15
CA ALA A 122 20.66 12.60 -10.99
C ALA A 122 20.90 11.58 -12.12
N ASP A 123 22.08 11.59 -12.74
CA ASP A 123 22.47 10.63 -13.79
C ASP A 123 22.61 9.22 -13.22
N ILE A 124 23.18 9.09 -12.02
CA ILE A 124 23.24 7.82 -11.29
C ILE A 124 21.83 7.31 -10.96
N SER A 125 20.98 8.15 -10.38
CA SER A 125 19.61 7.78 -10.02
C SER A 125 18.74 7.44 -11.24
N ALA A 126 19.05 7.97 -12.42
CA ALA A 126 18.36 7.62 -13.67
C ALA A 126 18.88 6.31 -14.29
N LYS A 127 20.19 6.05 -14.18
CA LYS A 127 20.81 4.82 -14.72
C LYS A 127 20.51 3.58 -13.89
N VAL A 128 20.43 3.70 -12.56
CA VAL A 128 20.23 2.54 -11.67
C VAL A 128 18.94 1.76 -11.99
N PRO A 129 17.75 2.39 -12.11
CA PRO A 129 16.52 1.69 -12.50
C PRO A 129 16.54 1.15 -13.94
N LEU A 130 17.21 1.86 -14.86
CA LEU A 130 17.32 1.47 -16.27
C LEU A 130 18.11 0.17 -16.45
N ASN A 131 19.14 -0.04 -15.63
CA ASN A 131 19.92 -1.27 -15.65
C ASN A 131 19.17 -2.46 -15.01
N ASP A 132 18.33 -2.22 -13.99
CA ASP A 132 17.47 -3.27 -13.41
C ASP A 132 16.45 -3.80 -14.43
N LEU A 133 15.93 -2.94 -15.32
CA LEU A 133 15.03 -3.33 -16.43
C LEU A 133 15.72 -4.18 -17.51
N ASN A 134 17.00 -3.92 -17.80
CA ASN A 134 17.78 -4.70 -18.77
C ASN A 134 18.16 -6.11 -18.27
N ILE A 135 18.15 -6.34 -16.96
CA ILE A 135 18.41 -7.67 -16.36
C ILE A 135 17.15 -8.54 -16.37
N LEU A 136 15.96 -7.93 -16.35
CA LEU A 136 14.67 -8.64 -16.42
C LEU A 136 14.23 -8.99 -17.85
N SER A 137 14.98 -8.55 -18.87
CA SER A 137 14.75 -8.85 -20.28
C SER A 137 15.73 -9.86 -20.89
N VAL A 138 16.46 -10.63 -20.06
CA VAL A 138 17.36 -11.72 -20.48
C VAL A 138 16.94 -13.03 -19.82
#